data_AF-A0A662M0J0-F1
#
_entry.id   AF-A0A662M0J0-F1
#
_cell.length_a   1.000
_cell.length_b   1.000
_cell.length_c   1.000
_cell.angle_alpha   90.00
_cell.angle_beta   90.00
_cell.angle_gamma   90.00
#
_symmetry.space_group_name_H-M   'P 1'
#
loop_
_entity.id
_entity.type
_entity.pdbx_description
1 polymer ?
#
loop_
_entity_poly.entity_id
_entity_poly.type
_entity_poly.pdbx_seq_one_letter_code
_entity_poly.pdbx_strand_id
1 'polypeptide(L)'
;MFLEKKSDMVINPGGPVILIHCTNITITDLSISDISMGVQILNSTYCKVTNSNFVNCSFGVILDKNSKYNHISNNNYDYCFYGVYIYLSSNNMIHNNKIGNSEYFYDPSVYSTTICLYRSDNNTFYDNTVFNTTGYGCFLTQSYNNHFYHNSFLNNTKNAHDDGRNDWNSSFREGNYWDDYTGLDNDGDGIGDTPYNISGGENKDHYPLLSNDDIFPSVRIIKPDYSFYLMNYKIRIPLNFPIAIGKLTIEVDAFDNESRIKHVDFYIDDELKYTDTSEPYSYDWVWDKKISFNHRHTITVVAYDNCNNSDYDEITVLKFF
;
A
#
# COMPACT_ATOMS: atom_id res chain seq x y z
N MET A 1 8.46 -28.12 -13.55
CA MET A 1 9.77 -27.77 -14.13
C MET A 1 10.83 -27.87 -13.05
N PHE A 2 11.99 -28.43 -13.39
CA PHE A 2 13.13 -28.55 -12.49
C PHE A 2 14.34 -27.88 -13.16
N LEU A 3 15.00 -26.96 -12.46
CA LEU A 3 16.24 -26.31 -12.91
C LEU A 3 17.31 -26.45 -11.83
N GLU A 4 18.51 -26.85 -12.26
CA GLU A 4 19.69 -26.92 -11.41
C GLU A 4 20.85 -26.17 -12.07
N LYS A 5 21.54 -25.31 -11.31
CA LYS A 5 22.73 -24.57 -11.77
C LYS A 5 22.47 -23.79 -13.07
N LYS A 6 21.30 -23.17 -13.16
CA LYS A 6 20.90 -22.32 -14.28
C LYS A 6 20.90 -20.85 -13.86
N SER A 7 21.15 -19.98 -14.83
CA SER A 7 21.18 -18.56 -14.61
C SER A 7 20.54 -17.78 -15.75
N ASP A 8 20.06 -16.57 -15.44
CA ASP A 8 19.64 -15.55 -16.41
C ASP A 8 18.52 -16.03 -17.35
N MET A 9 17.46 -16.60 -16.78
CA MET A 9 16.31 -17.08 -17.55
C MET A 9 15.02 -16.42 -17.06
N VAL A 10 14.11 -16.19 -18.00
CA VAL A 10 12.70 -15.91 -17.70
C VAL A 10 11.89 -17.13 -18.11
N ILE A 11 11.08 -17.67 -17.19
CA ILE A 11 10.30 -18.88 -17.41
C ILE A 11 8.84 -18.66 -16.98
N ASN A 12 7.92 -19.25 -17.75
CA ASN A 12 6.50 -19.38 -17.41
C ASN A 12 6.09 -20.85 -17.64
N PRO A 13 6.46 -21.76 -16.73
CA PRO A 13 6.05 -23.16 -16.81
C PRO A 13 4.57 -23.33 -16.46
N GLY A 14 3.88 -24.24 -17.15
CA GLY A 14 2.49 -24.60 -16.84
C GLY A 14 2.30 -25.48 -15.59
N GLY A 15 3.20 -25.41 -14.60
CA GLY A 15 3.14 -26.27 -13.41
C GLY A 15 4.23 -25.98 -12.38
N PRO A 16 4.36 -26.84 -11.34
CA PRO A 16 5.25 -26.61 -10.20
C PRO A 16 6.70 -26.35 -10.61
N VAL A 17 7.45 -25.56 -9.84
CA VAL A 17 8.84 -25.20 -10.15
C VAL A 17 9.77 -25.53 -8.99
N ILE A 18 10.90 -26.15 -9.29
CA ILE A 18 12.00 -26.34 -8.33
C ILE A 18 13.27 -25.73 -8.93
N LEU A 19 13.87 -24.80 -8.20
CA LEU A 19 15.17 -24.20 -8.51
C LEU A 19 16.20 -24.66 -7.48
N ILE A 20 17.33 -25.19 -7.94
CA ILE A 20 18.44 -25.60 -7.06
C ILE A 20 19.75 -24.97 -7.56
N HIS A 21 20.42 -24.20 -6.72
CA HIS A 21 21.67 -23.50 -7.09
C HIS A 21 21.51 -22.62 -8.34
N CYS A 22 20.35 -22.01 -8.52
CA CYS A 22 20.09 -21.12 -9.64
C CYS A 22 20.37 -19.66 -9.26
N THR A 23 20.61 -18.83 -10.27
CA THR A 23 20.82 -17.39 -10.06
C THR A 23 20.04 -16.58 -11.08
N ASN A 24 19.35 -15.53 -10.65
CA ASN A 24 18.66 -14.62 -11.59
C ASN A 24 17.66 -15.33 -12.53
N ILE A 25 16.84 -16.22 -11.97
CA ILE A 25 15.70 -16.81 -12.68
C ILE A 25 14.45 -16.01 -12.36
N THR A 26 13.76 -15.49 -13.38
CA THR A 26 12.45 -14.87 -13.23
C THR A 26 11.37 -15.87 -13.60
N ILE A 27 10.51 -16.19 -12.65
CA ILE A 27 9.32 -17.00 -12.80
C ILE A 27 8.13 -16.03 -12.80
N THR A 28 7.31 -16.02 -13.86
CA THR A 28 6.17 -15.10 -13.95
C THR A 28 4.95 -15.75 -14.55
N ASP A 29 3.79 -15.18 -14.21
CA ASP A 29 2.48 -15.49 -14.80
C ASP A 29 2.08 -16.97 -14.64
N LEU A 30 2.45 -17.56 -13.50
CA LEU A 30 2.01 -18.91 -13.15
C LEU A 30 0.54 -18.91 -12.74
N SER A 31 -0.18 -19.96 -13.10
CA SER A 31 -1.48 -20.30 -12.54
C SER A 31 -1.41 -21.73 -12.02
N ILE A 32 -1.18 -21.89 -10.73
CA ILE A 32 -0.98 -23.17 -10.06
C ILE A 32 -2.14 -23.41 -9.09
N SER A 33 -2.77 -24.58 -9.17
CA SER A 33 -3.81 -24.98 -8.21
C SER A 33 -3.73 -26.44 -7.79
N ASP A 34 -4.28 -26.76 -6.61
CA ASP A 34 -4.57 -28.12 -6.15
C ASP A 34 -3.35 -29.05 -6.07
N ILE A 35 -2.22 -28.50 -5.61
CA ILE A 35 -0.97 -29.23 -5.47
C ILE A 35 -0.32 -29.01 -4.11
N SER A 36 0.61 -29.87 -3.73
CA SER A 36 1.32 -29.69 -2.46
C SER A 36 2.29 -28.51 -2.50
N MET A 37 3.00 -28.26 -3.60
CA MET A 37 4.09 -27.28 -3.64
C MET A 37 4.14 -26.57 -4.99
N GLY A 38 3.94 -25.24 -4.99
CA GLY A 38 4.01 -24.37 -6.17
C GLY A 38 5.43 -24.16 -6.66
N VAL A 39 6.16 -23.25 -6.01
CA VAL A 39 7.55 -22.93 -6.34
C VAL A 39 8.45 -23.18 -5.13
N GLN A 40 9.54 -23.93 -5.32
CA GLN A 40 10.58 -24.10 -4.32
C GLN A 40 11.90 -23.57 -4.85
N ILE A 41 12.50 -22.66 -4.09
CA ILE A 41 13.79 -22.05 -4.37
C ILE A 41 14.78 -22.54 -3.30
N LEU A 42 15.77 -23.32 -3.71
CA LEU A 42 16.77 -23.91 -2.82
C LEU A 42 18.17 -23.44 -3.17
N ASN A 43 18.89 -22.91 -2.16
CA ASN A 43 20.25 -22.40 -2.27
C ASN A 43 20.50 -21.56 -3.54
N SER A 44 19.52 -20.71 -3.85
CA SER A 44 19.48 -19.91 -5.08
C SER A 44 19.38 -18.43 -4.73
N THR A 45 19.84 -17.58 -5.65
CA THR A 45 19.95 -16.15 -5.41
C THR A 45 19.43 -15.29 -6.54
N TYR A 46 18.95 -14.09 -6.23
CA TYR A 46 18.45 -13.13 -7.24
C TYR A 46 17.30 -13.66 -8.10
N CYS A 47 16.64 -14.76 -7.70
CA CYS A 47 15.47 -15.27 -8.40
C CYS A 47 14.24 -14.44 -8.04
N LYS A 48 13.28 -14.40 -8.97
CA LYS A 48 12.03 -13.68 -8.83
C LYS A 48 10.85 -14.60 -9.07
N VAL A 49 9.81 -14.50 -8.25
CA VAL A 49 8.50 -15.09 -8.53
C VAL A 49 7.50 -13.95 -8.53
N THR A 50 6.91 -13.67 -9.70
CA THR A 50 6.06 -12.51 -9.88
C THR A 50 4.76 -12.79 -10.61
N ASN A 51 3.75 -11.94 -10.40
CA ASN A 51 2.49 -11.95 -11.16
C ASN A 51 1.81 -13.32 -11.25
N SER A 52 1.95 -14.13 -10.21
CA SER A 52 1.52 -15.54 -10.21
C SER A 52 0.34 -15.77 -9.26
N ASN A 53 -0.50 -16.73 -9.60
CA ASN A 53 -1.65 -17.14 -8.82
C ASN A 53 -1.47 -18.57 -8.30
N PHE A 54 -1.55 -18.74 -6.99
CA PHE A 54 -1.46 -20.01 -6.28
C PHE A 54 -2.79 -20.25 -5.55
N VAL A 55 -3.48 -21.34 -5.87
CA VAL A 55 -4.80 -21.65 -5.29
C VAL A 55 -4.79 -23.04 -4.66
N ASN A 56 -5.28 -23.17 -3.43
CA ASN A 56 -5.40 -24.48 -2.76
C ASN A 56 -4.08 -25.28 -2.74
N CYS A 57 -2.96 -24.59 -2.48
CA CYS A 57 -1.65 -25.24 -2.37
C CYS A 57 -1.26 -25.48 -0.90
N SER A 58 -0.57 -26.58 -0.58
CA SER A 58 0.00 -26.68 0.78
C SER A 58 1.11 -25.63 0.99
N PHE A 59 1.92 -25.40 -0.05
CA PHE A 59 2.94 -24.36 -0.11
C PHE A 59 2.85 -23.63 -1.45
N GLY A 60 2.60 -22.33 -1.43
CA GLY A 60 2.66 -21.48 -2.63
C GLY A 60 4.10 -21.31 -3.09
N VAL A 61 4.87 -20.53 -2.34
CA VAL A 61 6.31 -20.32 -2.56
C VAL A 61 7.11 -20.70 -1.31
N ILE A 62 8.18 -21.45 -1.51
CA ILE A 62 9.14 -21.83 -0.48
C ILE A 62 10.52 -21.26 -0.81
N LEU A 63 11.13 -20.55 0.14
CA LEU A 63 12.54 -20.18 0.15
C LEU A 63 13.29 -21.04 1.16
N ASP A 64 14.18 -21.92 0.69
CA ASP A 64 14.80 -22.96 1.52
C ASP A 64 16.34 -23.01 1.32
N LYS A 65 17.03 -23.59 2.31
CA LYS A 65 18.47 -23.94 2.30
C LYS A 65 19.38 -22.82 1.82
N ASN A 66 19.47 -21.73 2.59
CA ASN A 66 20.40 -20.62 2.33
C ASN A 66 20.09 -19.88 1.01
N SER A 67 18.80 -19.76 0.66
CA SER A 67 18.36 -18.89 -0.45
C SER A 67 18.41 -17.42 -0.03
N LYS A 68 18.96 -16.55 -0.89
CA LYS A 68 19.19 -15.13 -0.55
C LYS A 68 18.93 -14.17 -1.70
N TYR A 69 18.56 -12.94 -1.38
CA TYR A 69 18.36 -11.87 -2.37
C TYR A 69 17.31 -12.22 -3.42
N ASN A 70 16.32 -13.06 -3.07
CA ASN A 70 15.21 -13.40 -3.95
C ASN A 70 14.04 -12.45 -3.70
N HIS A 71 13.23 -12.24 -4.74
CA HIS A 71 12.07 -11.35 -4.70
C HIS A 71 10.79 -12.14 -4.99
N ILE A 72 9.84 -12.13 -4.06
CA ILE A 72 8.52 -12.72 -4.23
C ILE A 72 7.51 -11.58 -4.23
N SER A 73 6.93 -11.24 -5.38
CA SER A 73 6.08 -10.06 -5.46
C SER A 73 4.94 -10.08 -6.45
N ASN A 74 3.90 -9.29 -6.20
CA ASN A 74 2.71 -9.21 -7.07
C ASN A 74 2.03 -10.57 -7.29
N ASN A 75 2.09 -11.47 -6.30
CA ASN A 75 1.47 -12.78 -6.39
C ASN A 75 0.19 -12.83 -5.55
N ASN A 76 -0.76 -13.65 -6.00
CA ASN A 76 -1.97 -13.97 -5.27
C ASN A 76 -1.90 -15.41 -4.73
N TYR A 77 -2.19 -15.58 -3.45
CA TYR A 77 -2.23 -16.86 -2.76
C TYR A 77 -3.59 -17.00 -2.08
N ASP A 78 -4.37 -17.96 -2.56
CA ASP A 78 -5.73 -18.18 -2.12
C ASP A 78 -5.88 -19.61 -1.62
N TYR A 79 -6.43 -19.80 -0.41
CA TYR A 79 -6.57 -21.11 0.23
C TYR A 79 -5.25 -21.90 0.31
N CYS A 80 -4.11 -21.21 0.33
CA CYS A 80 -2.81 -21.87 0.50
C CYS A 80 -2.49 -22.01 1.97
N PHE A 81 -2.09 -23.21 2.42
CA PHE A 81 -1.78 -23.43 3.85
C PHE A 81 -0.60 -22.57 4.29
N TYR A 82 0.52 -22.64 3.56
CA TYR A 82 1.54 -21.61 3.56
C TYR A 82 1.53 -20.92 2.20
N GLY A 83 1.12 -19.66 2.15
CA GLY A 83 1.31 -18.85 0.95
C GLY A 83 2.80 -18.66 0.67
N VAL A 84 3.52 -18.16 1.68
CA VAL A 84 4.97 -17.99 1.64
C VAL A 84 5.62 -18.64 2.85
N TYR A 85 6.56 -19.55 2.60
CA TYR A 85 7.33 -20.23 3.63
C TYR A 85 8.83 -19.97 3.46
N ILE A 86 9.49 -19.44 4.50
CA ILE A 86 10.92 -19.17 4.51
C ILE A 86 11.60 -20.00 5.59
N TYR A 87 12.51 -20.87 5.17
CA TYR A 87 13.24 -21.77 6.04
C TYR A 87 14.75 -21.64 5.79
N LEU A 88 15.51 -21.38 6.86
CA LEU A 88 16.97 -21.23 6.81
C LEU A 88 17.46 -20.32 5.67
N SER A 89 16.75 -19.21 5.42
CA SER A 89 16.99 -18.31 4.28
C SER A 89 16.95 -16.85 4.72
N SER A 90 17.70 -15.98 4.04
CA SER A 90 17.93 -14.61 4.52
C SER A 90 18.08 -13.60 3.41
N ASN A 91 17.88 -12.31 3.71
CA ASN A 91 18.03 -11.22 2.74
C ASN A 91 17.08 -11.34 1.54
N ASN A 92 15.87 -11.85 1.73
CA ASN A 92 14.85 -11.91 0.68
C ASN A 92 13.80 -10.81 0.87
N MET A 93 13.19 -10.39 -0.24
CA MET A 93 12.15 -9.37 -0.28
C MET A 93 10.82 -9.97 -0.70
N ILE A 94 9.80 -9.77 0.11
CA ILE A 94 8.44 -10.29 -0.12
C ILE A 94 7.52 -9.07 -0.10
N HIS A 95 6.96 -8.70 -1.26
CA HIS A 95 6.19 -7.47 -1.34
C HIS A 95 5.06 -7.45 -2.35
N ASN A 96 4.06 -6.60 -2.17
CA ASN A 96 2.91 -6.50 -3.08
C ASN A 96 2.18 -7.84 -3.27
N ASN A 97 2.20 -8.75 -2.28
CA ASN A 97 1.49 -10.03 -2.40
C ASN A 97 0.15 -9.96 -1.68
N LYS A 98 -0.86 -10.61 -2.25
CA LYS A 98 -2.15 -10.84 -1.62
C LYS A 98 -2.20 -12.29 -1.12
N ILE A 99 -2.20 -12.49 0.19
CA ILE A 99 -2.01 -13.79 0.82
C ILE A 99 -3.15 -14.03 1.82
N GLY A 100 -4.05 -14.96 1.53
CA GLY A 100 -5.19 -15.12 2.42
C GLY A 100 -6.11 -16.29 2.16
N ASN A 101 -7.25 -16.24 2.85
CA ASN A 101 -8.26 -17.30 2.89
C ASN A 101 -7.66 -18.67 3.28
N SER A 102 -6.58 -18.70 4.06
CA SER A 102 -6.02 -19.95 4.56
C SER A 102 -6.90 -20.49 5.67
N GLU A 103 -7.50 -21.65 5.41
CA GLU A 103 -8.27 -22.40 6.40
C GLU A 103 -7.38 -23.32 7.25
N TYR A 104 -7.85 -23.59 8.47
CA TYR A 104 -7.11 -24.33 9.49
C TYR A 104 -7.01 -25.78 9.07
N PHE A 105 -5.80 -26.23 8.76
CA PHE A 105 -5.53 -27.66 8.65
C PHE A 105 -5.44 -28.23 10.07
N TYR A 106 -6.25 -29.26 10.38
CA TYR A 106 -6.28 -29.90 11.69
C TYR A 106 -5.03 -30.76 11.89
N ASP A 107 -3.90 -30.10 12.14
CA ASP A 107 -2.70 -30.69 12.69
C ASP A 107 -2.36 -29.98 14.02
N PRO A 108 -2.56 -30.63 15.18
CA PRO A 108 -2.27 -30.02 16.48
C PRO A 108 -0.78 -29.74 16.71
N SER A 109 0.11 -30.22 15.82
CA SER A 109 1.55 -29.96 15.87
C SER A 109 2.01 -28.77 15.02
N VAL A 110 1.12 -28.17 14.22
CA VAL A 110 1.45 -27.10 13.28
C VAL A 110 0.53 -25.89 13.49
N TYR A 111 1.14 -24.72 13.72
CA TYR A 111 0.38 -23.47 13.69
C TYR A 111 -0.06 -23.20 12.24
N SER A 112 -1.37 -23.16 12.00
CA SER A 112 -1.93 -22.69 10.72
C SER A 112 -1.48 -21.24 10.49
N THR A 113 -0.80 -20.97 9.38
CA THR A 113 -0.33 -19.61 9.09
C THR A 113 0.02 -19.41 7.62
N THR A 114 -0.32 -18.24 7.07
CA THR A 114 -0.08 -17.95 5.65
C THR A 114 1.35 -17.56 5.32
N ILE A 115 2.01 -16.80 6.21
CA ILE A 115 3.41 -16.44 6.09
C ILE A 115 4.15 -17.05 7.27
N CYS A 116 5.16 -17.88 7.01
CA CYS A 116 5.95 -18.47 8.08
C CYS A 116 7.45 -18.34 7.84
N LEU A 117 8.16 -17.88 8.88
CA LEU A 117 9.61 -17.81 8.92
C LEU A 117 10.12 -18.73 10.03
N TYR A 118 11.02 -19.62 9.65
CA TYR A 118 11.73 -20.49 10.60
C TYR A 118 13.23 -20.35 10.41
N ARG A 119 13.94 -19.88 11.44
CA ARG A 119 15.40 -19.67 11.41
C ARG A 119 15.86 -18.84 10.20
N SER A 120 15.13 -17.77 9.92
CA SER A 120 15.29 -16.99 8.69
C SER A 120 15.42 -15.51 9.03
N ASP A 121 16.58 -14.94 8.71
CA ASP A 121 16.98 -13.63 9.23
C ASP A 121 17.08 -12.58 8.12
N ASN A 122 17.00 -11.29 8.48
CA ASN A 122 17.25 -10.18 7.54
C ASN A 122 16.37 -10.20 6.29
N ASN A 123 15.14 -10.70 6.36
CA ASN A 123 14.17 -10.60 5.26
C ASN A 123 13.29 -9.36 5.44
N THR A 124 12.75 -8.84 4.33
CA THR A 124 11.92 -7.64 4.31
C THR A 124 10.57 -7.95 3.71
N PHE A 125 9.50 -7.59 4.42
CA PHE A 125 8.12 -7.77 4.04
C PHE A 125 7.43 -6.42 4.01
N TYR A 126 6.94 -6.01 2.85
CA TYR A 126 6.24 -4.73 2.72
C TYR A 126 5.16 -4.72 1.66
N ASP A 127 4.15 -3.86 1.80
CA ASP A 127 3.03 -3.74 0.87
C ASP A 127 2.30 -5.09 0.62
N ASN A 128 2.33 -6.03 1.59
CA ASN A 128 1.58 -7.29 1.46
C ASN A 128 0.22 -7.16 2.15
N THR A 129 -0.83 -7.69 1.53
CA THR A 129 -2.14 -7.84 2.15
C THR A 129 -2.30 -9.28 2.66
N VAL A 130 -2.40 -9.45 3.98
CA VAL A 130 -2.59 -10.74 4.66
C VAL A 130 -3.97 -10.80 5.27
N PHE A 131 -4.82 -11.71 4.80
CA PHE A 131 -6.25 -11.63 5.12
C PHE A 131 -6.98 -12.96 5.33
N ASN A 132 -8.07 -12.92 6.11
CA ASN A 132 -8.99 -14.05 6.31
C ASN A 132 -8.29 -15.36 6.70
N THR A 133 -7.34 -15.30 7.63
CA THR A 133 -6.64 -16.49 8.11
C THR A 133 -7.30 -17.03 9.39
N THR A 134 -7.48 -18.34 9.46
CA THR A 134 -8.03 -19.01 10.66
C THR A 134 -6.98 -19.22 11.76
N GLY A 135 -5.69 -19.02 11.44
CA GLY A 135 -4.57 -19.13 12.36
C GLY A 135 -3.84 -17.81 12.54
N TYR A 136 -2.51 -17.81 12.37
CA TYR A 136 -1.73 -16.57 12.33
C TYR A 136 -1.58 -16.05 10.90
N GLY A 137 -1.79 -14.76 10.66
CA GLY A 137 -1.45 -14.15 9.37
C GLY A 137 0.04 -14.27 9.07
N CYS A 138 0.87 -13.96 10.08
CA CYS A 138 2.31 -14.13 10.01
C CYS A 138 2.85 -14.81 11.29
N PHE A 139 3.71 -15.81 11.13
CA PHE A 139 4.33 -16.53 12.25
C PHE A 139 5.85 -16.60 12.08
N LEU A 140 6.57 -15.97 12.99
CA LEU A 140 8.03 -15.99 13.06
C LEU A 140 8.46 -16.82 14.25
N THR A 141 9.39 -17.75 14.01
CA THR A 141 10.08 -18.45 15.09
C THR A 141 11.57 -18.58 14.83
N GLN A 142 12.36 -18.36 15.87
CA GLN A 142 13.84 -18.41 15.84
C GLN A 142 14.44 -17.54 14.73
N SER A 143 13.78 -16.44 14.37
CA SER A 143 14.08 -15.59 13.22
C SER A 143 14.34 -14.15 13.68
N TYR A 144 15.38 -13.51 13.15
CA TYR A 144 15.89 -12.24 13.68
C TYR A 144 16.17 -11.20 12.60
N ASN A 145 16.11 -9.92 12.98
CA ASN A 145 16.38 -8.76 12.14
C ASN A 145 15.56 -8.72 10.85
N ASN A 146 14.35 -9.29 10.85
CA ASN A 146 13.42 -9.12 9.75
C ASN A 146 12.67 -7.79 9.92
N HIS A 147 12.23 -7.21 8.81
CA HIS A 147 11.54 -5.92 8.76
C HIS A 147 10.17 -6.08 8.11
N PHE A 148 9.11 -5.65 8.81
CA PHE A 148 7.73 -5.67 8.35
C PHE A 148 7.14 -4.25 8.43
N TYR A 149 6.79 -3.65 7.30
CA TYR A 149 6.15 -2.32 7.24
C TYR A 149 5.23 -2.23 6.03
N HIS A 150 4.21 -1.35 6.06
CA HIS A 150 3.18 -1.19 5.03
C HIS A 150 2.42 -2.47 4.66
N ASN A 151 2.45 -3.49 5.51
CA ASN A 151 1.59 -4.66 5.31
C ASN A 151 0.20 -4.37 5.89
N SER A 152 -0.84 -4.94 5.29
CA SER A 152 -2.20 -4.87 5.81
C SER A 152 -2.63 -6.23 6.35
N PHE A 153 -2.93 -6.31 7.64
CA PHE A 153 -3.45 -7.51 8.29
C PHE A 153 -4.96 -7.37 8.50
N LEU A 154 -5.76 -8.16 7.77
CA LEU A 154 -7.21 -7.98 7.65
C LEU A 154 -7.99 -9.25 8.01
N ASN A 155 -8.90 -9.17 8.97
CA ASN A 155 -9.80 -10.24 9.40
C ASN A 155 -9.08 -11.56 9.69
N ASN A 156 -7.86 -11.49 10.25
CA ASN A 156 -7.15 -12.69 10.68
C ASN A 156 -7.60 -13.06 12.09
N THR A 157 -7.65 -14.36 12.38
CA THR A 157 -7.94 -14.83 13.75
C THR A 157 -6.86 -14.39 14.72
N LYS A 158 -5.60 -14.37 14.25
CA LYS A 158 -4.46 -13.77 14.92
C LYS A 158 -3.60 -13.08 13.87
N ASN A 159 -3.33 -11.79 14.01
CA ASN A 159 -2.60 -11.05 12.99
C ASN A 159 -1.13 -11.51 12.87
N ALA A 160 -0.38 -11.52 13.98
CA ALA A 160 1.03 -11.90 13.95
C ALA A 160 1.52 -12.59 15.24
N HIS A 161 2.56 -13.41 15.08
CA HIS A 161 3.36 -13.98 16.15
C HIS A 161 4.85 -13.85 15.84
N ASP A 162 5.62 -13.48 16.85
CA ASP A 162 7.05 -13.28 16.76
C ASP A 162 7.74 -13.55 18.09
N ASP A 163 8.52 -14.64 18.16
CA ASP A 163 9.34 -15.02 19.32
C ASP A 163 10.80 -14.51 19.24
N GLY A 164 11.13 -13.80 18.17
CA GLY A 164 12.48 -13.33 17.87
C GLY A 164 12.69 -11.86 18.22
N ARG A 165 13.65 -11.22 17.53
CA ARG A 165 13.88 -9.78 17.58
C ARG A 165 13.80 -9.23 16.17
N ASN A 166 12.66 -8.67 15.82
CA ASN A 166 12.35 -8.16 14.49
C ASN A 166 11.69 -6.79 14.60
N ASP A 167 11.77 -6.01 13.53
CA ASP A 167 11.17 -4.68 13.45
C ASP A 167 9.84 -4.78 12.69
N TRP A 168 8.76 -4.35 13.34
CA TRP A 168 7.41 -4.28 12.75
C TRP A 168 7.08 -2.87 12.28
N ASN A 169 8.11 -2.11 11.91
CA ASN A 169 8.01 -0.79 11.32
C ASN A 169 9.29 -0.45 10.53
N SER A 170 9.20 0.56 9.66
CA SER A 170 10.30 1.13 8.90
C SER A 170 11.16 2.04 9.79
N SER A 171 12.34 2.41 9.28
CA SER A 171 13.19 3.42 9.91
C SER A 171 12.66 4.85 9.76
N PHE A 172 11.60 5.05 8.98
CA PHE A 172 11.01 6.35 8.65
C PHE A 172 9.70 6.63 9.40
N ARG A 173 9.45 5.89 10.49
CA ARG A 173 8.23 5.97 11.31
C ARG A 173 6.96 5.48 10.62
N GLU A 174 7.06 4.48 9.75
CA GLU A 174 5.87 3.87 9.14
C GLU A 174 5.74 2.41 9.59
N GLY A 175 4.58 2.01 10.09
CA GLY A 175 4.32 0.65 10.56
C GLY A 175 3.50 -0.15 9.57
N ASN A 176 2.63 -1.00 10.09
CA ASN A 176 1.69 -1.83 9.35
C ASN A 176 0.26 -1.42 9.71
N TYR A 177 -0.69 -1.75 8.82
CA TYR A 177 -2.10 -1.64 9.14
C TYR A 177 -2.59 -2.92 9.83
N TRP A 178 -3.32 -2.75 10.92
CA TRP A 178 -3.96 -3.84 11.67
C TRP A 178 -5.44 -3.54 11.80
N ASP A 179 -6.28 -4.43 11.29
CA ASP A 179 -7.74 -4.28 11.31
C ASP A 179 -8.35 -4.23 12.72
N ASP A 180 -7.66 -4.81 13.70
CA ASP A 180 -8.02 -4.80 15.12
C ASP A 180 -7.36 -3.66 15.92
N TYR A 181 -6.63 -2.76 15.24
CA TYR A 181 -6.05 -1.58 15.88
C TYR A 181 -7.13 -0.59 16.29
N THR A 182 -7.08 -0.16 17.55
CA THR A 182 -8.06 0.77 18.14
C THR A 182 -7.39 1.96 18.83
N GLY A 183 -6.10 2.19 18.56
CA GLY A 183 -5.38 3.32 19.12
C GLY A 183 -5.84 4.65 18.55
N LEU A 184 -5.46 5.73 19.24
CA LEU A 184 -5.77 7.10 18.84
C LEU A 184 -4.65 7.65 17.96
N ASP A 185 -5.00 8.61 17.12
CA ASP A 185 -4.11 9.51 16.39
C ASP A 185 -4.45 10.93 16.82
N ASN A 186 -3.69 11.46 17.80
CA ASN A 186 -3.96 12.78 18.37
C ASN A 186 -3.36 13.92 17.56
N ASP A 187 -2.33 13.67 16.74
CA ASP A 187 -1.70 14.69 15.90
C ASP A 187 -2.24 14.72 14.46
N GLY A 188 -3.06 13.73 14.10
CA GLY A 188 -3.81 13.65 12.85
C GLY A 188 -2.95 13.24 11.66
N ASP A 189 -1.77 12.63 11.89
CA ASP A 189 -0.80 12.28 10.86
C ASP A 189 -1.12 10.94 10.15
N GLY A 190 -2.16 10.21 10.59
CA GLY A 190 -2.57 8.93 10.02
C GLY A 190 -1.88 7.72 10.66
N ILE A 191 -1.01 7.95 11.65
CA ILE A 191 -0.30 6.94 12.41
C ILE A 191 -0.84 6.91 13.85
N GLY A 192 -1.02 5.71 14.37
CA GLY A 192 -1.47 5.50 15.74
C GLY A 192 -0.40 5.85 16.78
N ASP A 193 -0.76 6.65 17.78
CA ASP A 193 0.11 7.07 18.89
C ASP A 193 0.45 5.93 19.86
N THR A 194 -0.34 4.87 19.85
CA THR A 194 -0.14 3.71 20.74
C THR A 194 0.47 2.56 19.95
N PRO A 195 1.65 2.04 20.32
CA PRO A 195 2.24 0.88 19.65
C PRO A 195 1.32 -0.34 19.67
N TYR A 196 1.26 -1.09 18.57
CA TYR A 196 0.56 -2.36 18.47
C TYR A 196 1.50 -3.50 18.92
N ASN A 197 1.08 -4.31 19.90
CA ASN A 197 1.91 -5.39 20.44
C ASN A 197 1.82 -6.64 19.56
N ILE A 198 2.97 -7.25 19.25
CA ILE A 198 3.02 -8.52 18.52
C ILE A 198 3.09 -9.67 19.53
N SER A 199 2.26 -10.70 19.34
CA SER A 199 2.25 -11.86 20.23
C SER A 199 3.57 -12.65 20.13
N GLY A 200 3.97 -13.37 21.19
CA GLY A 200 5.14 -14.26 21.17
C GLY A 200 6.40 -13.71 21.83
N GLY A 201 6.47 -12.40 22.07
CA GLY A 201 7.62 -11.75 22.70
C GLY A 201 7.31 -10.32 23.12
N GLU A 202 8.33 -9.46 23.05
CA GLU A 202 8.24 -8.03 23.39
C GLU A 202 8.15 -7.11 22.16
N ASN A 203 8.14 -7.69 20.95
CA ASN A 203 8.14 -6.91 19.70
C ASN A 203 6.82 -6.16 19.50
N LYS A 204 6.93 -4.99 18.88
CA LYS A 204 5.82 -4.08 18.65
C LYS A 204 5.98 -3.38 17.32
N ASP A 205 4.86 -3.08 16.70
CA ASP A 205 4.78 -2.03 15.70
C ASP A 205 4.64 -0.70 16.43
N HIS A 206 5.63 0.16 16.30
CA HIS A 206 5.65 1.47 16.98
C HIS A 206 4.86 2.54 16.24
N TYR A 207 4.48 2.29 14.98
CA TYR A 207 3.84 3.26 14.12
C TYR A 207 2.66 2.63 13.37
N PRO A 208 1.67 2.03 14.06
CA PRO A 208 0.55 1.35 13.39
C PRO A 208 -0.19 2.32 12.47
N LEU A 209 -0.46 1.93 11.24
CA LEU A 209 -1.21 2.76 10.29
C LEU A 209 -2.71 2.68 10.64
N LEU A 210 -3.41 3.82 10.61
CA LEU A 210 -4.85 3.87 10.86
C LEU A 210 -5.70 3.43 9.66
N SER A 211 -5.10 3.32 8.48
CA SER A 211 -5.73 2.83 7.28
C SER A 211 -4.76 2.01 6.43
N ASN A 212 -5.31 1.17 5.58
CA ASN A 212 -4.60 0.41 4.56
C ASN A 212 -4.79 0.99 3.15
N ASP A 213 -5.36 2.18 3.06
CA ASP A 213 -5.59 2.88 1.80
C ASP A 213 -4.34 3.65 1.38
N ASP A 214 -3.68 3.14 0.35
CA ASP A 214 -2.56 3.79 -0.33
C ASP A 214 -3.00 4.41 -1.69
N ILE A 215 -4.32 4.50 -1.93
CA ILE A 215 -4.85 5.13 -3.14
C ILE A 215 -4.93 6.63 -2.92
N PHE A 216 -4.26 7.37 -3.80
CA PHE A 216 -4.35 8.82 -3.79
C PHE A 216 -5.77 9.27 -4.19
N PRO A 217 -6.34 10.28 -3.52
CA PRO A 217 -7.60 10.87 -3.95
C PRO A 217 -7.46 11.45 -5.35
N SER A 218 -8.57 11.58 -6.05
CA SER A 218 -8.66 12.37 -7.28
C SER A 218 -9.26 13.75 -6.98
N VAL A 219 -8.74 14.79 -7.64
CA VAL A 219 -9.26 16.16 -7.50
C VAL A 219 -9.27 16.88 -8.84
N ARG A 220 -10.31 17.68 -9.07
CA ARG A 220 -10.45 18.50 -10.27
C ARG A 220 -11.20 19.79 -9.99
N ILE A 221 -10.67 20.90 -10.49
CA ILE A 221 -11.36 22.18 -10.54
C ILE A 221 -12.43 22.10 -11.63
N ILE A 222 -13.71 22.09 -11.23
CA ILE A 222 -14.84 22.13 -12.17
C ILE A 222 -15.29 23.56 -12.48
N LYS A 223 -14.95 24.51 -11.60
CA LYS A 223 -15.11 25.95 -11.83
C LYS A 223 -13.98 26.71 -11.14
N PRO A 224 -13.36 27.69 -11.81
CA PRO A 224 -13.64 28.12 -13.18
C PRO A 224 -13.17 27.10 -14.23
N ASP A 225 -13.90 26.99 -15.33
CA ASP A 225 -13.40 26.38 -16.57
C ASP A 225 -12.93 27.48 -17.53
N TYR A 226 -12.51 27.10 -18.75
CA TYR A 226 -12.01 28.03 -19.77
C TYR A 226 -13.09 28.95 -20.39
N SER A 227 -13.74 29.74 -19.54
CA SER A 227 -14.82 30.66 -19.85
C SER A 227 -14.61 32.04 -19.22
N PHE A 228 -15.46 32.99 -19.61
CA PHE A 228 -15.56 34.30 -18.97
C PHE A 228 -16.59 34.28 -17.83
N TYR A 229 -16.27 34.92 -16.71
CA TYR A 229 -17.13 35.02 -15.53
C TYR A 229 -17.31 36.49 -15.13
N LEU A 230 -18.55 36.92 -14.92
CA LEU A 230 -18.87 38.25 -14.39
C LEU A 230 -19.70 38.09 -13.12
N MET A 231 -19.19 38.52 -11.98
CA MET A 231 -19.83 38.35 -10.66
C MET A 231 -20.31 36.91 -10.46
N ASN A 232 -19.42 35.95 -10.73
CA ASN A 232 -19.64 34.50 -10.69
C ASN A 232 -20.59 33.93 -11.78
N TYR A 233 -21.20 34.78 -12.61
CA TYR A 233 -22.03 34.33 -13.72
C TYR A 233 -21.18 33.93 -14.92
N LYS A 234 -21.30 32.67 -15.35
CA LYS A 234 -20.59 32.13 -16.51
C LYS A 234 -21.18 32.66 -17.81
N ILE A 235 -20.37 33.39 -18.57
CA ILE A 235 -20.63 33.74 -19.97
C ILE A 235 -19.86 32.74 -20.82
N ARG A 236 -20.58 31.94 -21.62
CA ARG A 236 -20.04 30.83 -22.42
C ARG A 236 -19.27 31.34 -23.64
N ILE A 237 -18.12 31.94 -23.38
CA ILE A 237 -17.12 32.34 -24.37
C ILE A 237 -15.93 31.42 -24.13
N PRO A 238 -15.59 30.51 -25.06
CA PRO A 238 -14.42 29.67 -24.91
C PRO A 238 -13.16 30.55 -24.97
N LEU A 239 -12.32 30.41 -23.96
CA LEU A 239 -11.05 31.12 -23.82
C LEU A 239 -9.89 30.12 -23.71
N ASN A 240 -8.65 30.60 -23.76
CA ASN A 240 -7.46 29.77 -23.47
C ASN A 240 -7.10 29.74 -21.99
N PHE A 241 -7.74 30.59 -21.19
CA PHE A 241 -7.62 30.69 -19.74
C PHE A 241 -8.92 31.33 -19.22
N PRO A 242 -9.36 31.01 -17.99
CA PRO A 242 -10.53 31.65 -17.42
C PRO A 242 -10.26 33.14 -17.16
N ILE A 243 -11.30 33.96 -17.37
CA ILE A 243 -11.29 35.38 -17.00
C ILE A 243 -12.44 35.62 -16.06
N ALA A 244 -12.19 36.24 -14.90
CA ALA A 244 -13.21 36.56 -13.92
C ALA A 244 -13.20 38.06 -13.58
N ILE A 245 -14.38 38.67 -13.57
CA ILE A 245 -14.59 40.04 -13.12
C ILE A 245 -15.45 40.01 -11.85
N GLY A 246 -14.91 40.42 -10.69
CA GLY A 246 -15.61 40.41 -9.41
C GLY A 246 -15.52 39.07 -8.66
N LYS A 247 -16.58 38.74 -7.89
CA LYS A 247 -16.67 37.47 -7.15
C LYS A 247 -16.51 36.28 -8.10
N LEU A 248 -15.75 35.27 -7.68
CA LEU A 248 -15.67 33.97 -8.34
C LEU A 248 -15.79 32.87 -7.30
N THR A 249 -16.71 31.93 -7.48
CA THR A 249 -16.75 30.69 -6.69
C THR A 249 -15.89 29.66 -7.41
N ILE A 250 -14.95 29.07 -6.68
CA ILE A 250 -14.18 27.92 -7.10
C ILE A 250 -14.95 26.69 -6.64
N GLU A 251 -15.31 25.82 -7.56
CA GLU A 251 -16.03 24.57 -7.28
C GLU A 251 -15.11 23.41 -7.64
N VAL A 252 -15.01 22.44 -6.75
CA VAL A 252 -14.09 21.30 -6.86
C VAL A 252 -14.87 20.00 -6.80
N ASP A 253 -14.50 19.09 -7.68
CA ASP A 253 -14.91 17.70 -7.68
C ASP A 253 -13.73 16.89 -7.13
N ALA A 254 -13.89 16.34 -5.93
CA ALA A 254 -12.86 15.54 -5.27
C ALA A 254 -13.48 14.20 -4.85
N PHE A 255 -12.76 13.11 -5.13
CA PHE A 255 -13.26 11.77 -4.90
C PHE A 255 -12.13 10.84 -4.53
N ASP A 256 -12.37 10.02 -3.52
CA ASP A 256 -11.53 8.90 -3.15
C ASP A 256 -12.39 7.64 -3.01
N ASN A 257 -11.91 6.50 -3.53
CA ASN A 257 -12.68 5.25 -3.61
C ASN A 257 -12.50 4.31 -2.42
N GLU A 258 -11.64 4.62 -1.46
CA GLU A 258 -11.34 3.75 -0.31
C GLU A 258 -11.65 4.45 1.02
N SER A 259 -10.95 5.54 1.34
CA SER A 259 -11.05 6.26 2.61
C SER A 259 -11.92 7.51 2.59
N ARG A 260 -12.35 7.98 1.41
CA ARG A 260 -13.09 9.25 1.19
C ARG A 260 -12.24 10.49 1.48
N ILE A 261 -12.67 11.62 0.92
CA ILE A 261 -12.03 12.92 1.13
C ILE A 261 -12.23 13.41 2.58
N LYS A 262 -11.12 13.71 3.25
CA LYS A 262 -11.06 14.37 4.57
C LYS A 262 -11.32 15.87 4.44
N HIS A 263 -10.62 16.53 3.51
CA HIS A 263 -10.79 17.96 3.22
C HIS A 263 -10.16 18.35 1.88
N VAL A 264 -10.53 19.54 1.38
CA VAL A 264 -9.91 20.19 0.23
C VAL A 264 -9.37 21.55 0.63
N ASP A 265 -8.08 21.77 0.42
CA ASP A 265 -7.41 23.04 0.62
C ASP A 265 -7.41 23.87 -0.67
N PHE A 266 -7.69 25.16 -0.54
CA PHE A 266 -7.75 26.12 -1.63
C PHE A 266 -6.65 27.17 -1.48
N TYR A 267 -5.74 27.22 -2.44
CA TYR A 267 -4.62 28.16 -2.49
C TYR A 267 -4.80 29.16 -3.63
N ILE A 268 -4.42 30.41 -3.38
CA ILE A 268 -4.30 31.45 -4.42
C ILE A 268 -2.88 32.01 -4.35
N ASP A 269 -2.13 31.87 -5.44
CA ASP A 269 -0.72 32.26 -5.53
C ASP A 269 0.12 31.70 -4.36
N ASP A 270 0.04 30.38 -4.16
CA ASP A 270 0.71 29.60 -3.10
C ASP A 270 0.28 29.95 -1.65
N GLU A 271 -0.71 30.82 -1.45
CA GLU A 271 -1.23 31.19 -0.14
C GLU A 271 -2.54 30.44 0.16
N LEU A 272 -2.57 29.63 1.24
CA LEU A 272 -3.77 28.94 1.69
C LEU A 272 -4.86 29.95 2.07
N LYS A 273 -6.01 29.88 1.39
CA LYS A 273 -7.15 30.77 1.62
C LYS A 273 -8.28 30.11 2.41
N TYR A 274 -8.50 28.82 2.19
CA TYR A 274 -9.61 28.10 2.80
C TYR A 274 -9.37 26.60 2.81
N THR A 275 -9.89 25.94 3.85
CA THR A 275 -9.96 24.48 3.97
C THR A 275 -11.43 24.11 4.08
N ASP A 276 -11.95 23.37 3.10
CA ASP A 276 -13.33 22.89 3.09
C ASP A 276 -13.37 21.42 3.50
N THR A 277 -14.15 21.10 4.53
CA THR A 277 -14.30 19.74 5.07
C THR A 277 -15.64 19.12 4.70
N SER A 278 -16.47 19.78 3.88
CA SER A 278 -17.83 19.33 3.58
C SER A 278 -18.17 19.41 2.10
N GLU A 279 -18.58 18.28 1.52
CA GLU A 279 -19.08 18.24 0.14
C GLU A 279 -20.44 18.98 0.02
N PRO A 280 -20.68 19.74 -1.06
CA PRO A 280 -19.79 20.01 -2.20
C PRO A 280 -18.67 21.01 -1.87
N TYR A 281 -17.44 20.66 -2.24
CA TYR A 281 -16.25 21.46 -1.95
C TYR A 281 -16.22 22.74 -2.77
N SER A 282 -16.21 23.88 -2.09
CA SER A 282 -16.19 25.17 -2.77
C SER A 282 -15.57 26.30 -1.94
N TYR A 283 -14.98 27.25 -2.64
CA TYR A 283 -14.44 28.46 -2.04
C TYR A 283 -14.93 29.71 -2.78
N ASP A 284 -15.58 30.61 -2.04
CA ASP A 284 -16.02 31.91 -2.53
C ASP A 284 -14.85 32.90 -2.52
N TRP A 285 -14.15 33.01 -3.66
CA TRP A 285 -13.06 33.96 -3.83
C TRP A 285 -13.60 35.38 -4.09
N VAL A 286 -13.65 36.15 -3.01
CA VAL A 286 -13.98 37.59 -3.02
C VAL A 286 -12.69 38.40 -3.07
N TRP A 287 -12.70 39.47 -3.86
CA TRP A 287 -11.53 40.34 -4.02
C TRP A 287 -11.22 41.11 -2.73
N ASP A 288 -9.97 41.06 -2.27
CA ASP A 288 -9.48 41.92 -1.19
C ASP A 288 -9.16 43.32 -1.75
N LYS A 289 -9.57 44.37 -1.03
CA LYS A 289 -9.54 45.79 -1.44
C LYS A 289 -8.16 46.38 -1.70
N LYS A 290 -7.09 45.59 -1.63
CA LYS A 290 -5.73 46.02 -1.97
C LYS A 290 -5.57 45.99 -3.49
N ILE A 291 -5.37 47.16 -4.09
CA ILE A 291 -5.10 47.32 -5.52
C ILE A 291 -3.90 46.45 -5.90
N SER A 292 -4.16 45.29 -6.51
CA SER A 292 -3.16 44.45 -7.16
C SER A 292 -3.11 44.85 -8.64
N PHE A 293 -1.92 45.19 -9.12
CA PHE A 293 -1.63 45.36 -10.56
C PHE A 293 -1.39 44.02 -11.26
N ASN A 294 -1.23 42.94 -10.49
CA ASN A 294 -1.18 41.59 -11.05
C ASN A 294 -2.60 41.03 -11.13
N HIS A 295 -3.07 40.79 -12.35
CA HIS A 295 -4.37 40.20 -12.64
C HIS A 295 -4.27 38.69 -12.87
N ARG A 296 -3.06 38.15 -13.01
CA ARG A 296 -2.85 36.72 -13.25
C ARG A 296 -2.59 36.03 -11.94
N HIS A 297 -3.46 35.08 -11.62
CA HIS A 297 -3.41 34.30 -10.40
C HIS A 297 -3.42 32.82 -10.71
N THR A 298 -2.74 32.04 -9.88
CA THR A 298 -2.81 30.59 -9.91
C THR A 298 -3.72 30.12 -8.78
N ILE A 299 -4.72 29.31 -9.14
CA ILE A 299 -5.57 28.60 -8.18
C ILE A 299 -5.04 27.18 -8.11
N THR A 300 -4.63 26.75 -6.92
CA THR A 300 -4.24 25.36 -6.65
C THR A 300 -5.23 24.79 -5.63
N VAL A 301 -5.77 23.61 -5.90
CA VAL A 301 -6.62 22.88 -4.96
C VAL A 301 -5.94 21.56 -4.63
N VAL A 302 -5.87 21.21 -3.35
CA VAL A 302 -5.26 19.98 -2.88
C VAL A 302 -6.32 19.21 -2.11
N ALA A 303 -6.64 18.00 -2.55
CA ALA A 303 -7.54 17.12 -1.82
C ALA A 303 -6.72 16.16 -0.95
N TYR A 304 -7.14 16.00 0.30
CA TYR A 304 -6.59 15.01 1.21
C TYR A 304 -7.67 14.00 1.55
N ASP A 305 -7.34 12.71 1.50
CA ASP A 305 -8.21 11.65 1.97
C ASP A 305 -8.10 11.46 3.50
N ASN A 306 -8.84 10.50 4.07
CA ASN A 306 -8.79 10.23 5.51
C ASN A 306 -7.50 9.52 5.97
N CYS A 307 -6.63 9.19 5.03
CA CYS A 307 -5.35 8.51 5.23
C CYS A 307 -4.16 9.44 4.97
N ASN A 308 -4.45 10.73 4.75
CA ASN A 308 -3.50 11.78 4.40
C ASN A 308 -2.78 11.57 3.06
N ASN A 309 -3.27 10.68 2.17
CA ASN A 309 -2.86 10.74 0.77
C ASN A 309 -3.43 12.00 0.14
N SER A 310 -2.69 12.58 -0.82
CA SER A 310 -3.11 13.81 -1.46
C SER A 310 -2.79 13.87 -2.95
N ASP A 311 -3.65 14.56 -3.68
CA ASP A 311 -3.46 14.95 -5.07
C ASP A 311 -3.91 16.40 -5.25
N TYR A 312 -3.52 17.03 -6.35
CA TYR A 312 -3.82 18.44 -6.61
C TYR A 312 -4.21 18.72 -8.06
N ASP A 313 -4.98 19.79 -8.24
CA ASP A 313 -5.28 20.37 -9.55
C ASP A 313 -4.99 21.86 -9.52
N GLU A 314 -4.63 22.42 -10.67
CA GLU A 314 -4.21 23.81 -10.80
C GLU A 314 -4.79 24.48 -12.05
N ILE A 315 -5.26 25.72 -11.90
CA ILE A 315 -5.66 26.55 -13.04
C ILE A 315 -5.20 28.00 -12.88
N THR A 316 -4.65 28.56 -13.96
CA THR A 316 -4.33 29.98 -14.02
C THR A 316 -5.53 30.80 -14.49
N VAL A 317 -5.91 31.83 -13.74
CA VAL A 317 -7.05 32.71 -14.01
C VAL A 317 -6.59 34.17 -14.14
N LEU A 318 -7.17 34.91 -15.09
CA LEU A 318 -7.11 36.37 -15.05
C LEU A 318 -8.29 36.91 -14.24
N LYS A 319 -8.02 37.50 -13.07
CA LYS A 319 -9.05 38.09 -12.20
C LYS A 319 -8.93 39.61 -12.12
N PHE A 320 -10.07 40.27 -12.27
CA PHE A 320 -10.22 41.73 -12.18
C PHE A 320 -11.33 42.08 -11.19
N PHE A 321 -11.01 42.87 -10.15
CA PHE A 321 -11.96 43.33 -9.12
C PHE A 321 -12.68 42.24 -8.33
#